data_AF-A0A9J7LNS9-F1
#
_entry.id   AF-A0A9J7LNS9-F1
#
_cell.length_a   1.000
_cell.length_b   1.000
_cell.length_c   1.000
_cell.angle_alpha   90.00
_cell.angle_beta   90.00
_cell.angle_gamma   90.00
#
_symmetry.space_group_name_H-M   'P 1'
#
loop_
_entity.id
_entity.type
_entity.pdbx_description
1 polymer ?
#
loop_
_entity_poly.entity_id
_entity_poly.type
_entity_poly.pdbx_seq_one_letter_code
_entity_poly.pdbx_strand_id
1 'polypeptide(L)'
;MDGMVFDIVSNLEEIQQAKERNQLDVRTRASNKHKAKRLEMAKKHREVIQACQGDPHLLRSVETTNRREKEELEELLKEEMSQVDKELILEMDQVVLEQQNTLSKGGIPGFTITTDPEEVRLQMYLLEFITRLSTMEIPVS
;
A
#
# COMPACT_ATOMS: atom_id res chain seq x y z
N MET A 1 -30.62 -19.85 -5.04
CA MET A 1 -29.20 -20.07 -4.70
C MET A 1 -28.35 -18.88 -5.16
N ASP A 2 -28.69 -18.23 -6.26
CA ASP A 2 -27.87 -17.15 -6.86
C ASP A 2 -27.71 -15.89 -5.98
N GLY A 3 -28.71 -15.51 -5.18
CA GLY A 3 -28.61 -14.35 -4.28
C GLY A 3 -27.48 -14.46 -3.25
N MET A 4 -27.23 -15.66 -2.71
CA MET A 4 -26.17 -15.89 -1.72
C MET A 4 -24.76 -15.66 -2.31
N VAL A 5 -24.56 -15.97 -3.60
CA VAL A 5 -23.26 -15.76 -4.26
C VAL A 5 -22.98 -14.27 -4.40
N PHE A 6 -23.96 -13.50 -4.84
CA PHE A 6 -23.84 -12.05 -4.94
C PHE A 6 -23.63 -11.39 -3.57
N ASP A 7 -24.35 -11.84 -2.54
CA ASP A 7 -24.20 -11.34 -1.17
C ASP A 7 -22.78 -11.64 -0.62
N ILE A 8 -22.24 -12.83 -0.87
CA ILE A 8 -20.86 -13.18 -0.44
C ILE A 8 -19.84 -12.29 -1.16
N VAL A 9 -19.94 -12.15 -2.48
CA VAL A 9 -19.00 -11.33 -3.27
C VAL A 9 -19.07 -9.85 -2.86
N SER A 10 -20.27 -9.30 -2.67
CA SER A 10 -20.47 -7.92 -2.21
C SER A 10 -19.85 -7.69 -0.83
N ASN A 11 -20.07 -8.60 0.12
CA ASN A 11 -19.48 -8.50 1.46
C ASN A 11 -17.94 -8.57 1.42
N LEU A 12 -17.37 -9.45 0.59
CA LEU A 12 -15.92 -9.56 0.43
C LEU A 12 -15.31 -8.31 -0.22
N GLU A 13 -16.03 -7.68 -1.16
CA GLU A 13 -15.63 -6.41 -1.78
C GLU A 13 -15.61 -5.27 -0.75
N GLU A 14 -16.64 -5.15 0.10
CA GLU A 14 -16.67 -4.15 1.16
C GLU A 14 -15.52 -4.31 2.16
N ILE A 15 -15.24 -5.55 2.56
CA ILE A 15 -14.11 -5.89 3.44
C ILE A 15 -12.77 -5.49 2.78
N GLN A 16 -12.60 -5.80 1.49
CA GLN A 16 -11.41 -5.42 0.73
C GLN A 16 -11.24 -3.91 0.66
N GLN A 17 -12.29 -3.17 0.29
CA GLN A 17 -12.24 -1.70 0.20
C GLN A 17 -11.91 -1.06 1.55
N ALA A 18 -12.42 -1.61 2.66
CA ALA A 18 -12.07 -1.16 4.00
C ALA A 18 -10.60 -1.40 4.33
N LYS A 19 -10.06 -2.57 3.94
CA LYS A 19 -8.65 -2.90 4.12
C LYS A 19 -7.75 -2.00 3.28
N GLU A 20 -8.05 -1.81 2.00
CA GLU A 20 -7.27 -0.96 1.08
C GLU A 20 -7.20 0.48 1.58
N ARG A 21 -8.32 1.03 2.07
CA ARG A 21 -8.35 2.36 2.70
C ARG A 21 -7.43 2.44 3.91
N ASN A 22 -7.46 1.45 4.80
CA ASN A 22 -6.57 1.41 5.95
C ASN A 22 -5.09 1.34 5.53
N GLN A 23 -4.77 0.56 4.50
CA GLN A 23 -3.41 0.43 3.96
C GLN A 23 -2.92 1.73 3.32
N LEU A 24 -3.79 2.43 2.59
CA LEU A 24 -3.51 3.77 2.06
C LEU A 24 -3.21 4.77 3.19
N ASP A 25 -3.97 4.72 4.28
CA ASP A 25 -3.74 5.56 5.45
C ASP A 25 -2.39 5.26 6.12
N VAL A 26 -2.02 3.98 6.25
CA VAL A 26 -0.69 3.57 6.76
C VAL A 26 0.43 4.16 5.92
N ARG A 27 0.38 3.96 4.61
CA ARG A 27 1.40 4.49 3.67
C ARG A 27 1.47 6.02 3.72
N THR A 28 0.33 6.68 3.82
CA THR A 28 0.22 8.13 3.91
C THR A 28 0.85 8.67 5.20
N ARG A 29 0.58 8.03 6.35
CA ARG A 29 1.22 8.37 7.62
C ARG A 29 2.74 8.22 7.57
N ALA A 30 3.24 7.12 6.99
CA ALA A 30 4.68 6.91 6.80
C ALA A 30 5.30 8.02 5.93
N SER A 31 4.67 8.34 4.80
CA SER A 31 5.12 9.42 3.90
C SER A 31 5.15 10.79 4.59
N ASN A 32 4.11 11.11 5.37
CA ASN A 32 4.05 12.38 6.11
C ASN A 32 5.13 12.46 7.20
N LYS A 33 5.40 11.35 7.92
CA LYS A 33 6.50 11.26 8.88
C LYS A 33 7.85 11.50 8.20
N HIS A 34 8.07 10.96 7.00
CA HIS A 34 9.30 11.18 6.22
C HIS A 34 9.45 12.64 5.79
N LYS A 35 8.38 13.27 5.32
CA LYS A 35 8.38 14.71 5.01
C LYS A 35 8.74 15.57 6.22
N ALA A 36 8.21 15.24 7.40
CA ALA A 36 8.54 15.94 8.64
C ALA A 36 10.03 15.80 9.00
N LYS A 37 10.59 14.58 8.95
CA LYS A 37 12.03 14.33 9.18
C LYS A 37 12.92 15.13 8.23
N ARG A 38 12.57 15.18 6.93
CA ARG A 38 13.30 15.97 5.93
C ARG A 38 13.26 17.46 6.25
N LEU A 39 12.10 17.99 6.64
CA LEU A 39 11.94 19.40 7.00
C LEU A 39 12.76 19.75 8.25
N GLU A 40 12.73 18.90 9.27
CA GLU A 40 13.49 19.08 10.50
C GLU A 40 15.00 19.09 10.23
N MET A 41 15.51 18.12 9.45
CA MET A 41 16.91 18.09 9.04
C MET A 41 17.30 19.34 8.23
N ALA A 42 16.48 19.74 7.25
CA ALA A 42 16.73 20.93 6.44
C ALA A 42 16.77 22.22 7.29
N LYS A 43 15.93 22.31 8.32
CA LYS A 43 15.94 23.41 9.29
C LYS A 43 17.24 23.42 10.09
N LYS A 44 17.63 22.27 10.68
CA LYS A 44 18.88 22.12 11.44
C LYS A 44 20.10 22.48 10.59
N HIS A 45 20.19 21.96 9.37
CA HIS A 45 21.30 22.25 8.46
C HIS A 45 21.40 23.74 8.12
N ARG A 46 20.26 24.42 7.92
CA ARG A 46 20.22 25.87 7.67
C ARG A 46 20.76 26.67 8.85
N GLU A 47 20.38 26.31 10.07
CA GLU A 47 20.83 26.98 11.29
C GLU A 47 22.34 26.83 11.50
N VAL A 48 22.89 25.64 11.27
CA VAL A 48 24.34 25.38 11.39
C VAL A 48 25.12 26.15 10.31
N ILE A 49 24.64 26.17 9.06
CA ILE A 49 25.25 26.96 7.98
C ILE A 49 25.28 28.45 8.34
N GLN A 50 24.18 28.97 8.89
CA GLN A 50 24.08 30.38 9.30
C GLN A 50 25.07 30.71 10.43
N ALA A 51 25.27 29.81 11.38
CA ALA A 51 26.23 29.99 12.47
C ALA A 51 27.69 30.01 11.99
N CYS A 52 28.00 29.37 10.86
CA CYS A 52 29.36 29.22 10.33
C CYS A 52 29.72 30.23 9.23
N GLN A 53 28.89 31.24 8.95
CA GLN A 53 29.11 32.20 7.86
C GLN A 53 30.42 33.00 7.98
N GLY A 54 30.99 33.13 9.18
CA GLY A 54 32.21 33.91 9.43
C GLY A 54 33.52 33.20 9.07
N ASP A 55 33.50 31.90 8.80
CA ASP A 55 34.70 31.11 8.48
C ASP A 55 34.45 30.24 7.24
N PRO A 56 35.03 30.59 6.08
CA PRO A 56 34.85 29.83 4.83
C PRO A 56 35.30 28.37 4.90
N HIS A 57 36.32 28.07 5.73
CA HIS A 57 36.84 26.71 5.85
C HIS A 57 35.91 25.84 6.71
N LEU A 58 35.40 26.41 7.81
CA LEU A 58 34.37 25.76 8.63
C LEU A 58 33.07 25.56 7.84
N LEU A 59 32.65 26.57 7.08
CA LEU A 59 31.45 26.51 6.24
C LEU A 59 31.50 25.34 5.25
N ARG A 60 32.60 25.18 4.52
CA ARG A 60 32.79 24.06 3.58
C ARG A 60 32.72 22.69 4.28
N SER A 61 33.31 22.59 5.47
CA SER A 61 33.28 21.37 6.27
C SER A 61 31.85 21.01 6.71
N VAL A 62 31.09 22.01 7.17
CA VAL A 62 29.68 21.87 7.56
C VAL A 62 28.81 21.46 6.37
N GLU A 63 28.96 22.10 5.22
CA GLU A 63 28.20 21.76 4.01
C GLU A 63 28.45 20.31 3.57
N THR A 64 29.69 19.86 3.65
CA THR A 64 30.07 18.48 3.32
C THR A 64 29.42 17.49 4.29
N THR A 65 29.41 17.83 5.58
CA THR A 65 28.80 17.00 6.63
C THR A 65 27.28 16.95 6.47
N ASN A 66 26.63 18.10 6.28
CA ASN A 66 25.19 18.20 6.04
C ASN A 66 24.76 17.41 4.80
N ARG A 67 25.54 17.48 3.71
CA ARG A 67 25.28 16.70 2.49
C ARG A 67 25.30 15.20 2.79
N ARG A 68 26.32 14.71 3.50
CA ARG A 68 26.42 13.29 3.89
C ARG A 68 25.24 12.86 4.77
N GLU A 69 24.92 13.65 5.81
CA GLU A 69 23.78 13.37 6.69
C GLU A 69 22.45 13.30 5.91
N LYS A 70 22.28 14.18 4.92
CA LYS A 70 21.10 14.18 4.07
C LYS A 70 21.03 12.93 3.19
N GLU A 71 22.14 12.54 2.57
CA GLU A 71 22.24 11.31 1.75
C GLU A 71 21.92 10.07 2.61
N GLU A 72 22.47 9.99 3.83
CA GLU A 72 22.20 8.91 4.79
C GLU A 72 20.74 8.88 5.20
N LEU A 73 20.13 10.04 5.49
CA LEU A 73 18.71 10.10 5.81
C LEU A 73 17.85 9.62 4.62
N GLU A 74 18.13 10.04 3.40
CA GLU A 74 17.32 9.65 2.24
C GLU A 74 17.35 8.14 1.99
N GLU A 75 18.51 7.48 2.13
CA GLU A 75 18.57 6.02 2.02
C GLU A 75 17.80 5.32 3.14
N LEU A 76 17.93 5.78 4.39
CA LEU A 76 17.15 5.24 5.51
C LEU A 76 15.63 5.39 5.32
N LEU A 77 15.16 6.55 4.82
CA LEU A 77 13.75 6.77 4.56
C LEU A 77 13.24 5.90 3.41
N LYS A 78 14.06 5.69 2.38
CA LYS A 78 13.74 4.81 1.25
C LYS A 78 13.63 3.35 1.70
N GLU A 79 14.53 2.88 2.56
CA GLU A 79 14.46 1.55 3.15
C GLU A 79 13.22 1.39 4.05
N GLU A 80 12.95 2.37 4.93
CA GLU A 80 11.74 2.40 5.78
C GLU A 80 10.46 2.32 4.93
N MET A 81 10.39 3.08 3.81
CA MET A 81 9.24 3.03 2.91
C MET A 81 9.13 1.70 2.17
N SER A 82 10.25 1.13 1.71
CA SER A 82 10.24 -0.17 1.04
C SER A 82 9.75 -1.27 1.97
N GLN A 83 10.11 -1.22 3.26
CA GLN A 83 9.63 -2.17 4.25
C GLN A 83 8.12 -2.04 4.47
N VAL A 84 7.62 -0.81 4.59
CA VAL A 84 6.17 -0.55 4.69
C VAL A 84 5.44 -1.10 3.46
N ASP A 85 5.90 -0.80 2.24
CA ASP A 85 5.25 -1.28 1.01
C ASP A 85 5.26 -2.82 0.93
N LYS A 86 6.33 -3.50 1.36
CA LYS A 86 6.40 -4.97 1.43
C LYS A 86 5.39 -5.55 2.43
N GLU A 87 5.27 -4.96 3.61
CA GLU A 87 4.31 -5.39 4.62
C GLU A 87 2.86 -5.24 4.12
N LEU A 88 2.56 -4.13 3.44
CA LEU A 88 1.24 -3.91 2.85
C LEU A 88 0.91 -4.95 1.77
N ILE A 89 1.87 -5.33 0.92
CA ILE A 89 1.69 -6.38 -0.09
C ILE A 89 1.40 -7.74 0.57
N LEU A 90 2.19 -8.13 1.59
CA LEU A 90 1.97 -9.39 2.30
C LEU A 90 0.60 -9.45 2.96
N GLU A 91 0.13 -8.33 3.51
CA GLU A 91 -1.23 -8.25 4.04
C GLU A 91 -2.29 -8.38 2.94
N MET A 92 -2.06 -7.85 1.74
CA MET A 92 -2.98 -8.03 0.60
C MET A 92 -3.02 -9.48 0.14
N ASP A 93 -1.87 -10.15 0.06
CA ASP A 93 -1.80 -11.58 -0.29
C ASP A 93 -2.60 -12.43 0.69
N GLN A 94 -2.53 -12.11 1.99
CA GLN A 94 -3.33 -12.77 3.02
C GLN A 94 -4.84 -12.56 2.81
N VAL A 95 -5.26 -11.36 2.43
CA VAL A 95 -6.67 -11.07 2.10
C VAL A 95 -7.14 -11.87 0.91
N VAL A 96 -6.33 -11.99 -0.15
CA VAL A 96 -6.66 -12.81 -1.33
C VAL A 96 -6.87 -14.27 -0.92
N LEU A 97 -5.99 -14.82 -0.09
CA LEU A 97 -6.13 -16.20 0.42
C LEU A 97 -7.42 -16.38 1.24
N GLU A 98 -7.77 -15.41 2.08
CA GLU A 98 -9.00 -15.44 2.89
C GLU A 98 -10.27 -15.36 2.02
N GLN A 99 -10.25 -14.51 0.99
CA GLN A 99 -11.33 -14.41 0.01
C GLN A 99 -11.50 -15.71 -0.77
N GLN A 100 -10.41 -16.27 -1.31
CA GLN A 100 -10.43 -17.56 -2.01
C GLN A 100 -10.99 -18.68 -1.14
N ASN A 101 -10.56 -18.75 0.12
CA ASN A 101 -11.05 -19.73 1.09
C ASN A 101 -12.55 -19.56 1.35
N THR A 102 -13.03 -18.31 1.49
CA THR A 102 -14.44 -18.00 1.71
C THR A 102 -15.30 -18.40 0.50
N LEU A 103 -14.86 -18.04 -0.71
CA LEU A 103 -15.55 -18.36 -1.96
C LEU A 103 -15.59 -19.87 -2.21
N SER A 104 -14.46 -20.56 -1.97
CA SER A 104 -14.35 -22.02 -2.11
C SER A 104 -15.25 -22.75 -1.12
N LYS A 105 -15.27 -22.34 0.16
CA LYS A 105 -16.18 -22.90 1.18
C LYS A 105 -17.65 -22.59 0.94
N GLY A 106 -17.94 -21.45 0.30
CA GLY A 106 -19.27 -21.10 -0.18
C GLY A 106 -19.74 -21.97 -1.35
N GLY A 107 -18.89 -22.85 -1.88
CA GLY A 107 -19.19 -23.72 -3.01
C GLY A 107 -19.27 -22.97 -4.34
N ILE A 108 -18.67 -21.78 -4.44
CA ILE A 108 -18.73 -20.95 -5.65
C ILE A 108 -17.79 -21.55 -6.70
N PRO A 109 -18.29 -22.00 -7.86
CA PRO A 109 -17.46 -22.63 -8.89
C PRO A 109 -16.38 -21.69 -9.41
N GLY A 110 -15.21 -22.24 -9.73
CA GLY A 110 -14.07 -21.49 -10.25
C GLY A 110 -13.17 -20.86 -9.19
N PHE A 111 -13.49 -20.99 -7.90
CA PHE A 111 -12.65 -20.52 -6.80
C PHE A 111 -12.03 -21.67 -6.01
N THR A 112 -10.71 -21.68 -5.99
CA THR A 112 -9.85 -22.57 -5.21
C THR A 112 -8.74 -21.75 -4.57
N ILE A 113 -8.18 -22.23 -3.46
CA ILE A 113 -7.02 -21.59 -2.85
C ILE A 113 -5.82 -21.85 -3.76
N THR A 114 -5.20 -20.78 -4.27
CA THR A 114 -4.06 -20.88 -5.19
C THR A 114 -3.20 -19.61 -5.13
N THR A 115 -1.90 -19.79 -5.30
CA THR A 115 -0.91 -18.72 -5.44
C THR A 115 -0.34 -18.65 -6.86
N ASP A 116 -0.87 -19.46 -7.80
CA ASP A 116 -0.47 -19.38 -9.19
C ASP A 116 -0.99 -18.07 -9.81
N PRO A 117 -0.12 -17.22 -10.39
CA PRO A 117 -0.54 -15.91 -10.89
C PRO A 117 -1.59 -15.97 -12.00
N GLU A 118 -1.58 -17.01 -12.84
CA GLU A 118 -2.54 -17.14 -13.94
C GLU A 118 -3.91 -17.59 -13.40
N GLU A 119 -3.94 -18.52 -12.44
CA GLU A 119 -5.18 -18.91 -11.77
C GLU A 119 -5.77 -17.79 -10.92
N VAL A 120 -4.95 -17.03 -10.18
CA VAL A 120 -5.41 -15.85 -9.43
C VAL A 120 -6.03 -14.83 -10.39
N ARG A 121 -5.37 -14.56 -11.52
CA ARG A 121 -5.90 -13.64 -12.54
C ARG A 121 -7.22 -14.14 -13.13
N LEU A 122 -7.35 -15.44 -13.38
CA LEU A 122 -8.60 -16.04 -13.83
C LEU A 122 -9.71 -15.83 -12.79
N GLN A 123 -9.43 -16.08 -11.52
CA GLN A 123 -10.40 -15.86 -10.42
C GLN A 123 -10.81 -14.39 -10.30
N MET A 124 -9.89 -13.44 -10.54
CA MET A 124 -10.23 -12.02 -10.61
C MET A 124 -11.21 -11.71 -11.76
N TYR A 125 -10.99 -12.28 -12.95
CA TYR A 125 -11.94 -12.11 -14.06
C TYR A 125 -13.31 -12.72 -13.76
N LEU A 126 -13.35 -13.85 -13.05
CA LEU A 126 -14.61 -14.45 -12.60
C LEU A 126 -15.33 -13.55 -11.59
N LEU A 127 -14.62 -12.93 -10.64
CA LEU A 127 -15.20 -11.96 -9.72
C LEU A 127 -15.78 -10.77 -10.46
N GLU A 128 -15.02 -10.16 -11.39
CA GLU A 128 -15.52 -9.06 -12.22
C GLU A 128 -16.80 -9.44 -12.99
N PHE A 129 -16.85 -10.66 -13.51
CA PHE A 129 -18.03 -11.17 -14.21
C PHE A 129 -19.23 -11.32 -13.27
N ILE A 130 -19.05 -11.91 -12.10
CA ILE A 130 -20.11 -12.08 -11.08
C ILE A 130 -20.63 -10.71 -10.62
N THR A 131 -19.73 -9.77 -10.33
CA THR A 131 -20.11 -8.41 -9.93
C THR A 131 -20.90 -7.71 -11.04
N ARG A 132 -20.50 -7.83 -12.31
CA ARG A 132 -21.27 -7.26 -13.43
C ARG A 132 -22.66 -7.90 -13.55
N LEU A 133 -22.77 -9.22 -13.44
CA LEU A 133 -24.07 -9.90 -13.47
C LEU A 133 -25.02 -9.42 -12.37
N SER A 134 -24.50 -9.14 -11.18
CA SER A 134 -25.31 -8.62 -10.06
C SER A 134 -25.95 -7.26 -10.34
N THR A 135 -25.36 -6.48 -11.25
CA THR A 135 -25.81 -5.13 -11.62
C THR A 135 -26.63 -5.08 -12.92
N MET A 136 -26.77 -6.21 -13.61
CA MET A 136 -27.59 -6.30 -14.82
C MET A 136 -29.07 -6.45 -14.45
N GLU A 137 -29.90 -5.47 -14.83
CA GLU A 137 -31.35 -5.64 -14.83
C GLU A 137 -31.72 -6.62 -15.96
N ILE A 138 -32.22 -7.81 -15.60
CA ILE A 138 -32.75 -8.77 -16.57
C ILE A 138 -34.05 -8.18 -17.15
N PRO A 139 -34.14 -7.91 -18.47
CA PRO A 139 -35.40 -7.51 -19.07
C PRO A 139 -36.38 -8.68 -18.97
N VAL A 140 -37.40 -8.55 -18.12
CA VAL A 140 -38.56 -9.46 -18.13
C VAL A 140 -39.26 -9.33 -19.48
N SER A 141 -39.22 -10.41 -20.27
CA SER A 141 -39.95 -10.55 -21.53
C SER A 141 -41.33 -11.13 -21.30
#